data_AF-A0A2D7JV10-F1
#
_entry.id   AF-A0A2D7JV10-F1
#
_cell.length_a   1.000
_cell.length_b   1.000
_cell.length_c   1.000
_cell.angle_alpha   90.00
_cell.angle_beta   90.00
_cell.angle_gamma   90.00
#
_symmetry.space_group_name_H-M   'P 1'
#
loop_
_entity.id
_entity.type
_entity.pdbx_description
1 polymer ?
#
loop_
_entity_poly.entity_id
_entity_poly.type
_entity_poly.pdbx_seq_one_letter_code
_entity_poly.pdbx_strand_id
1 'polypeptide(L)'
;MGKTNNRKNTGRRMHGRKLNRDKNRENRVRRNRRVATGGLSNPREEQVRKEYLGVRDEEARLRAETERAKGPCCATQEDLAARDIKMHKELVSSRSRAYNTVTGAHDILVIDSYFRRKHQRHMAHFRLYLRENNIRTVG
;
A
#
# COMPACT_ATOMS: atom_id res chain seq x y z
N MET A 1 66.40 1.64 -3.70
CA MET A 1 65.41 2.58 -3.15
C MET A 1 64.17 2.52 -4.04
N GLY A 2 63.11 1.76 -3.67
CA GLY A 2 61.90 2.25 -2.97
C GLY A 2 60.97 2.99 -3.96
N LYS A 3 59.75 2.56 -4.30
CA LYS A 3 58.65 2.03 -3.49
C LYS A 3 57.70 1.21 -4.40
N THR A 4 57.37 -0.02 -4.03
CA THR A 4 56.25 -0.76 -4.63
C THR A 4 54.94 -0.28 -4.01
N ASN A 5 54.02 0.23 -4.84
CA ASN A 5 52.70 0.66 -4.42
C ASN A 5 51.82 -0.56 -4.12
N ASN A 6 52.07 -1.19 -2.97
CA ASN A 6 51.18 -2.19 -2.38
C ASN A 6 49.90 -1.49 -1.90
N ARG A 7 48.94 -1.27 -2.81
CA ARG A 7 47.55 -1.02 -2.44
C ARG A 7 47.00 -2.30 -1.84
N LYS A 8 47.29 -2.52 -0.55
CA LYS A 8 46.59 -3.50 0.28
C LYS A 8 45.11 -3.16 0.19
N ASN A 9 44.36 -3.99 -0.52
CA ASN A 9 42.90 -4.01 -0.47
C ASN A 9 42.53 -4.40 0.97
N THR A 10 42.49 -3.44 1.88
CA THR A 10 42.01 -3.62 3.25
C THR A 10 40.51 -3.81 3.18
N GLY A 11 40.11 -5.04 2.85
CA GLY A 11 38.74 -5.51 2.82
C GLY A 11 38.14 -5.54 4.23
N ARG A 12 37.91 -4.38 4.84
CA ARG A 12 36.85 -4.26 5.84
C ARG A 12 35.54 -4.25 5.07
N ARG A 13 34.81 -5.37 5.10
CA ARG A 13 33.43 -5.46 4.62
C ARG A 13 32.66 -4.27 5.23
N MET A 14 32.30 -3.31 4.39
CA MET A 14 31.49 -2.17 4.81
C MET A 14 30.16 -2.72 5.33
N HIS A 15 29.90 -2.53 6.62
CA HIS A 15 28.70 -3.00 7.29
C HIS A 15 27.46 -2.54 6.50
N GLY A 16 26.53 -3.45 6.17
CA GLY A 16 25.45 -3.22 5.17
C GLY A 16 24.60 -1.95 5.38
N ARG A 17 24.52 -1.43 6.61
CA ARG A 17 23.87 -0.14 6.91
C ARG A 17 24.57 1.06 6.26
N LYS A 18 25.90 1.05 6.15
CA LYS A 18 26.68 2.16 5.57
C LYS A 18 26.51 2.18 4.04
N LEU A 19 26.54 1.00 3.40
CA LEU A 19 26.21 0.83 1.98
C LEU A 19 24.79 1.31 1.65
N ASN A 20 23.81 1.02 2.50
CA ASN A 20 22.44 1.50 2.32
C ASN A 20 22.33 3.02 2.49
N ARG A 21 23.07 3.62 3.44
CA ARG A 21 23.08 5.07 3.64
C ARG A 21 23.67 5.81 2.45
N ASP A 22 24.77 5.31 1.90
CA ASP A 22 25.44 5.92 0.74
C ASP A 22 24.60 5.75 -0.53
N LYS A 23 24.02 4.56 -0.78
CA LYS A 23 23.06 4.34 -1.87
C LYS A 23 21.82 5.23 -1.74
N ASN A 24 21.28 5.39 -0.53
CA ASN A 24 20.13 6.26 -0.29
C ASN A 24 20.47 7.74 -0.53
N ARG A 25 21.67 8.18 -0.15
CA ARG A 25 22.16 9.54 -0.41
C ARG A 25 22.32 9.79 -1.91
N GLU A 26 22.93 8.85 -2.63
CA GLU A 26 23.13 8.95 -4.08
C GLU A 26 21.77 8.97 -4.84
N ASN A 27 20.84 8.09 -4.44
CA ASN A 27 19.48 8.08 -5.00
C ASN A 27 18.73 9.39 -4.71
N ARG A 28 18.91 9.99 -3.52
CA ARG A 28 18.32 11.30 -3.18
C ARG A 28 18.89 12.42 -4.04
N VAL A 29 20.20 12.43 -4.28
CA VAL A 29 20.86 13.42 -5.15
C VAL A 29 20.39 13.26 -6.60
N ARG A 30 20.32 12.03 -7.13
CA ARG A 30 19.79 11.77 -8.48
C ARG A 30 18.33 12.19 -8.62
N ARG A 31 17.49 11.93 -7.61
CA ARG A 31 16.09 12.33 -7.59
C ARG A 31 15.95 13.86 -7.55
N ASN A 32 16.75 14.55 -6.73
CA ASN A 32 16.76 16.01 -6.67
C ASN A 32 17.26 16.64 -7.97
N ARG A 33 18.26 16.05 -8.65
CA ARG A 33 18.71 16.52 -9.98
C ARG A 33 17.60 16.41 -11.02
N ARG A 34 16.88 15.29 -11.06
CA ARG A 34 15.73 15.10 -11.97
C ARG A 34 14.57 16.06 -11.69
N VAL A 35 14.36 16.44 -10.43
CA VAL A 35 13.35 17.44 -10.05
C VAL A 35 13.78 18.85 -10.45
N ALA A 36 15.07 19.18 -10.32
CA ALA A 36 15.61 20.49 -10.68
C ALA A 36 15.73 20.73 -12.20
N THR A 37 15.93 19.68 -13.00
CA THR A 37 16.08 19.80 -14.48
C THR A 37 14.81 19.53 -15.26
N GLY A 38 13.67 19.31 -14.61
CA GLY A 38 12.36 19.37 -15.27
C GLY A 38 12.15 18.46 -16.50
N GLY A 39 12.76 17.28 -16.54
CA GLY A 39 12.51 16.32 -17.63
C GLY A 39 13.60 15.30 -17.87
N LEU A 40 13.26 14.24 -18.60
CA LEU A 40 14.21 13.36 -19.28
C LEU A 40 15.01 14.19 -20.29
N SER A 41 16.30 13.87 -20.48
CA SER A 41 17.20 14.65 -21.34
C SER A 41 16.77 14.68 -22.82
N ASN A 42 15.83 13.81 -23.21
CA ASN A 42 15.37 13.62 -24.56
C ASN A 42 13.89 14.05 -24.69
N PRO A 43 13.55 15.02 -25.56
CA PRO A 43 12.18 15.50 -25.75
C PRO A 43 11.21 14.39 -26.17
N ARG A 44 11.69 13.37 -26.90
CA ARG A 44 10.87 12.22 -27.30
C ARG A 44 10.47 11.34 -26.11
N GLU A 45 11.37 11.16 -25.15
CA GLU A 45 11.09 10.39 -23.94
C GLU A 45 10.12 11.13 -23.00
N GLU A 46 10.24 12.45 -22.92
CA GLU A 46 9.30 13.29 -22.18
C GLU A 46 7.89 13.24 -22.81
N GLN A 47 7.80 13.21 -24.15
CA GLN A 47 6.54 13.07 -24.87
C GLN A 47 5.86 11.71 -24.62
N VAL A 48 6.60 10.61 -24.76
CA VAL A 48 6.09 9.26 -24.45
C VAL A 48 5.63 9.15 -23.00
N ARG A 49 6.38 9.75 -22.06
CA ARG A 49 5.98 9.78 -20.64
C ARG A 49 4.68 10.56 -20.42
N LYS A 50 4.53 11.73 -21.05
CA LYS A 50 3.31 12.54 -20.97
C LYS A 50 2.11 11.81 -21.55
N GLU A 51 2.30 11.14 -22.69
CA GLU A 51 1.26 10.33 -23.32
C GLU A 51 0.83 9.16 -22.43
N TYR A 52 1.79 8.41 -21.87
CA TYR A 52 1.50 7.33 -20.92
C TYR A 52 0.76 7.83 -19.66
N LEU A 53 1.18 8.96 -19.09
CA LEU A 53 0.51 9.55 -17.94
C LEU A 53 -0.91 10.04 -18.30
N GLY A 54 -1.09 10.63 -19.48
CA GLY A 54 -2.39 11.04 -19.99
C GLY A 54 -3.36 9.87 -20.14
N VAL A 55 -2.93 8.77 -20.77
CA VAL A 55 -3.74 7.54 -20.89
C VAL A 55 -4.10 6.98 -19.51
N ARG A 56 -3.11 6.93 -18.60
CA ARG A 56 -3.33 6.44 -17.23
C ARG A 56 -4.32 7.31 -16.44
N ASP A 57 -4.23 8.62 -16.59
CA ASP A 57 -5.11 9.57 -15.91
C ASP A 57 -6.53 9.50 -16.48
N GLU A 58 -6.68 9.39 -17.80
CA GLU A 58 -7.98 9.16 -18.44
C GLU A 58 -8.61 7.82 -18.02
N GLU A 59 -7.84 6.73 -17.98
CA GLU A 59 -8.34 5.46 -17.43
C GLU A 59 -8.78 5.58 -15.96
N ALA A 60 -8.03 6.34 -15.15
CA ALA A 60 -8.38 6.57 -13.76
C ALA A 60 -9.67 7.40 -13.62
N ARG A 61 -9.87 8.39 -14.49
CA ARG A 61 -11.09 9.20 -14.56
C ARG A 61 -12.30 8.38 -14.96
N LEU A 62 -12.20 7.58 -16.03
CA LEU A 62 -13.27 6.68 -16.46
C LEU A 62 -13.66 5.71 -15.35
N ARG A 63 -12.68 5.12 -14.65
CA ARG A 63 -12.95 4.27 -13.48
C ARG A 63 -13.66 5.04 -12.38
N ALA A 64 -13.21 6.24 -12.03
CA ALA A 64 -13.86 7.07 -11.02
C ALA A 64 -15.30 7.45 -11.41
N GLU A 65 -15.57 7.75 -12.67
CA GLU A 65 -16.91 8.02 -13.18
C GLU A 65 -17.81 6.79 -13.10
N THR A 66 -17.32 5.62 -13.49
CA THR A 66 -18.09 4.37 -13.35
C THR A 66 -18.40 4.04 -11.89
N GLU A 67 -17.50 4.35 -10.95
CA GLU A 67 -17.76 4.19 -9.52
C GLU A 67 -18.77 5.20 -8.98
N ARG A 68 -18.72 6.46 -9.43
CA ARG A 68 -19.71 7.49 -9.08
C ARG A 68 -21.11 7.14 -9.57
N ALA A 69 -21.21 6.57 -10.78
CA ALA A 69 -22.48 6.14 -11.36
C ALA A 69 -23.19 5.04 -10.54
N LYS A 70 -22.45 4.24 -9.77
CA LYS A 70 -23.00 3.18 -8.92
C LYS A 70 -23.71 3.70 -7.64
N GLY A 71 -23.68 5.00 -7.39
CA GLY A 71 -24.36 5.62 -6.25
C GLY A 71 -23.77 5.23 -4.88
N PRO A 72 -24.46 5.61 -3.78
CA PRO A 72 -24.04 5.25 -2.42
C PRO A 72 -24.06 3.72 -2.24
N CYS A 73 -23.23 3.22 -1.31
CA CYS A 73 -23.12 1.76 -1.09
C CYS A 73 -24.39 1.14 -0.48
N CYS A 74 -25.17 1.93 0.26
CA CYS A 74 -26.44 1.60 0.88
C CYS A 74 -27.41 2.78 0.68
N ALA A 75 -28.70 2.50 0.53
CA ALA A 75 -29.72 3.54 0.32
C ALA A 75 -30.11 4.23 1.63
N THR A 76 -30.15 3.48 2.73
CA THR A 76 -30.54 3.96 4.07
C THR A 76 -29.52 3.56 5.14
N GLN A 77 -29.63 4.19 6.31
CA GLN A 77 -28.82 3.84 7.48
C GLN A 77 -29.15 2.44 8.02
N GLU A 78 -30.41 2.01 7.91
CA GLU A 78 -30.86 0.68 8.31
C GLU A 78 -30.22 -0.41 7.42
N ASP A 79 -30.15 -0.17 6.11
CA ASP A 79 -29.49 -1.09 5.17
C ASP A 79 -27.99 -1.22 5.46
N LEU A 80 -27.34 -0.11 5.87
CA LEU A 80 -25.95 -0.10 6.28
C LEU A 80 -25.74 -0.96 7.53
N ALA A 81 -26.55 -0.77 8.57
CA ALA A 81 -26.48 -1.57 9.79
C ALA A 81 -26.75 -3.06 9.51
N ALA A 82 -27.76 -3.38 8.70
CA ALA A 82 -28.06 -4.76 8.32
C ALA A 82 -26.90 -5.40 7.53
N ARG A 83 -26.25 -4.63 6.65
CA ARG A 83 -25.08 -5.07 5.88
C ARG A 83 -23.89 -5.34 6.80
N ASP A 84 -23.61 -4.44 7.75
CA ASP A 84 -22.51 -4.60 8.70
C ASP A 84 -22.71 -5.83 9.60
N ILE A 85 -23.92 -6.06 10.09
CA ILE A 85 -24.26 -7.27 10.87
C ILE A 85 -24.04 -8.53 10.02
N LYS A 86 -24.47 -8.52 8.76
CA LYS A 86 -24.28 -9.67 7.86
C LYS A 86 -22.80 -9.95 7.61
N MET A 87 -22.01 -8.89 7.36
CA MET A 87 -20.57 -8.99 7.16
C MET A 87 -19.85 -9.48 8.43
N HIS A 88 -20.28 -9.03 9.61
CA HIS A 88 -19.73 -9.51 10.87
C HIS A 88 -20.01 -11.01 11.07
N LYS A 89 -21.24 -11.47 10.82
CA LYS A 89 -21.59 -12.90 10.88
C LYS A 89 -20.74 -13.73 9.93
N GLU A 90 -20.52 -13.26 8.70
CA GLU A 90 -19.65 -13.92 7.71
C GLU A 90 -18.18 -13.96 8.17
N LEU A 91 -17.70 -12.89 8.79
CA LEU A 91 -16.34 -12.85 9.30
C LEU A 91 -16.15 -13.79 10.49
N VAL A 92 -17.14 -13.87 11.39
CA VAL A 92 -17.14 -14.77 12.55
C VAL A 92 -17.22 -16.24 12.14
N SER A 93 -18.02 -16.56 11.12
CA SER A 93 -18.11 -17.92 10.58
C SER A 93 -16.85 -18.35 9.84
N SER A 94 -16.01 -17.40 9.42
CA SER A 94 -14.71 -17.72 8.85
C SER A 94 -13.79 -18.38 9.89
N ARG A 95 -13.10 -19.43 9.47
CA ARG A 95 -12.17 -20.19 10.33
C ARG A 95 -10.86 -19.43 10.59
N SER A 96 -10.59 -18.37 9.85
CA SER A 96 -9.34 -17.60 9.91
C SER A 96 -9.28 -16.79 11.20
N ARG A 97 -8.40 -17.20 12.12
CA ARG A 97 -8.18 -16.54 13.40
C ARG A 97 -6.69 -16.27 13.65
N ALA A 98 -6.37 -15.03 14.01
CA ALA A 98 -5.02 -14.65 14.39
C ALA A 98 -4.77 -14.94 15.86
N TYR A 99 -3.52 -15.26 16.16
CA TYR A 99 -3.08 -15.52 17.53
C TYR A 99 -3.10 -14.24 18.35
N ASN A 100 -3.70 -14.31 19.53
CA ASN A 100 -3.74 -13.23 20.50
C ASN A 100 -2.76 -13.52 21.62
N THR A 101 -1.74 -12.67 21.72
CA THR A 101 -0.67 -12.80 22.70
C THR A 101 -1.13 -12.56 24.14
N VAL A 102 -2.27 -11.89 24.34
CA VAL A 102 -2.82 -11.58 25.67
C VAL A 102 -3.58 -12.78 26.23
N THR A 103 -4.41 -13.42 25.41
CA THR A 103 -5.26 -14.55 25.84
C THR A 103 -4.60 -15.91 25.59
N GLY A 104 -3.54 -15.95 24.78
CA GLY A 104 -2.86 -17.18 24.40
C GLY A 104 -3.63 -18.04 23.40
N ALA A 105 -4.68 -17.51 22.78
CA ALA A 105 -5.60 -18.23 21.91
C ALA A 105 -5.74 -17.60 20.52
N HIS A 106 -6.27 -18.36 19.56
CA HIS A 106 -6.62 -17.85 18.24
C HIS A 106 -8.04 -17.26 18.24
N ASP A 107 -8.20 -16.05 18.81
CA ASP A 107 -9.51 -15.40 18.97
C ASP A 107 -9.72 -14.16 18.07
N ILE A 108 -8.65 -13.53 17.58
CA ILE A 108 -8.72 -12.31 16.76
C ILE A 108 -9.24 -12.65 15.35
N LEU A 109 -10.26 -11.93 14.89
CA LEU A 109 -10.83 -12.10 13.55
C LEU A 109 -9.84 -11.62 12.47
N VAL A 110 -9.70 -12.39 11.39
CA VAL A 110 -8.83 -12.02 10.26
C VAL A 110 -9.67 -11.56 9.09
N ILE A 111 -9.48 -10.31 8.66
CA ILE A 111 -10.06 -9.78 7.44
C ILE A 111 -9.15 -10.15 6.27
N ASP A 112 -9.43 -11.27 5.62
CA ASP A 112 -8.62 -11.73 4.50
C ASP A 112 -8.81 -10.89 3.21
N SER A 113 -7.93 -11.15 2.24
CA SER A 113 -7.95 -10.42 0.96
C SER A 113 -9.21 -10.68 0.13
N TYR A 114 -9.83 -11.85 0.29
CA TYR A 114 -11.04 -12.22 -0.43
C TYR A 114 -12.25 -11.47 0.13
N PHE A 115 -12.41 -11.43 1.45
CA PHE A 115 -13.44 -10.69 2.17
C PHE A 115 -13.38 -9.20 1.82
N ARG A 116 -12.18 -8.62 1.81
CA ARG A 116 -11.97 -7.23 1.41
C ARG A 116 -12.41 -6.93 -0.02
N ARG A 117 -12.16 -7.84 -0.95
CA ARG A 117 -12.56 -7.68 -2.36
C ARG A 117 -14.06 -7.84 -2.53
N LYS A 118 -14.65 -8.86 -1.88
CA LYS A 118 -16.08 -9.15 -1.93
C LYS A 118 -16.92 -7.98 -1.41
N HIS A 119 -16.48 -7.35 -0.32
CA HIS A 119 -17.21 -6.29 0.36
C HIS A 119 -16.55 -4.90 0.22
N GLN A 120 -15.78 -4.69 -0.85
CA GLN A 120 -14.94 -3.50 -1.03
C GLN A 120 -15.69 -2.18 -0.84
N ARG A 121 -16.91 -2.08 -1.37
CA ARG A 121 -17.75 -0.87 -1.28
C ARG A 121 -18.23 -0.57 0.15
N HIS A 122 -18.29 -1.58 1.01
CA HIS A 122 -18.81 -1.50 2.38
C HIS A 122 -17.72 -1.53 3.45
N MET A 123 -16.45 -1.76 3.08
CA MET A 123 -15.32 -1.85 4.02
C MET A 123 -15.14 -0.62 4.89
N ALA A 124 -15.45 0.57 4.39
CA ALA A 124 -15.29 1.81 5.16
C ALA A 124 -16.25 1.83 6.36
N HIS A 125 -17.53 1.55 6.11
CA HIS A 125 -18.57 1.47 7.15
C HIS A 125 -18.31 0.30 8.10
N PHE A 126 -17.98 -0.87 7.56
CA PHE A 126 -17.70 -2.04 8.38
C PHE A 126 -16.53 -1.85 9.35
N ARG A 127 -15.49 -1.10 8.95
CA ARG A 127 -14.38 -0.75 9.87
C ARG A 127 -14.80 0.19 10.99
N LEU A 128 -15.76 1.09 10.74
CA LEU A 128 -16.34 1.93 11.78
C LEU A 128 -17.16 1.07 12.75
N TYR A 129 -18.04 0.21 12.21
CA TYR A 129 -18.79 -0.76 12.99
C TYR A 129 -17.89 -1.60 13.91
N LEU A 130 -16.78 -2.14 13.39
CA LEU A 130 -15.83 -2.92 14.20
C LEU A 130 -15.21 -2.10 15.35
N ARG A 131 -14.91 -0.82 15.11
CA ARG A 131 -14.35 0.07 16.13
C ARG A 131 -15.39 0.41 17.21
N GLU A 132 -16.61 0.75 16.80
CA GLU A 132 -17.72 1.08 17.70
C GLU A 132 -18.08 -0.10 18.60
N ASN A 133 -17.98 -1.33 18.08
CA ASN A 133 -18.25 -2.56 18.83
C ASN A 133 -17.02 -3.14 19.55
N ASN A 134 -15.87 -2.44 19.54
CA ASN A 134 -14.61 -2.90 20.15
C ASN A 134 -14.15 -4.29 19.66
N ILE A 135 -14.45 -4.65 18.41
CA ILE A 135 -14.11 -5.94 17.82
C ILE A 135 -12.67 -5.88 17.28
N ARG A 136 -11.78 -6.71 17.84
CA ARG A 136 -10.39 -6.80 17.41
C ARG A 136 -10.28 -7.59 16.10
N THR A 137 -9.65 -6.99 15.11
CA THR A 137 -9.41 -7.61 13.79
C THR A 137 -7.99 -7.34 13.29
N VAL A 138 -7.49 -8.19 12.39
CA VAL A 138 -6.23 -7.98 11.66
C VAL A 138 -6.44 -8.16 10.15
N GLY A 139 -5.79 -7.34 9.31
CA GLY A 139 -5.83 -7.47 7.83
C GLY A 139 -6.11 -6.19 7.02
#